data_AF-A0A5S6Q830-F1
#
_entry.id   AF-A0A5S6Q830-F1
#
_cell.length_a   1.000
_cell.length_b   1.000
_cell.length_c   1.000
_cell.angle_alpha   90.00
_cell.angle_beta   90.00
_cell.angle_gamma   90.00
#
_symmetry.space_group_name_H-M   'P 1'
#
loop_
_entity.id
_entity.type
_entity.pdbx_description
1 polymer ?
#
loop_
_entity_poly.entity_id
_entity_poly.type
_entity_poly.pdbx_seq_one_letter_code
_entity_poly.pdbx_strand_id
1 'polypeptide(L)'
;MRQREIKYADIYIKTAYRARRTPRVCHAWRTRKLMNLTAFFRNRFYEIDRWYKARIEKPVTYPHLYTIDPIKFSRSLKERLTDSSRNDVNVVNIGFKLMRDDKCKLTEIEEDDARLELEARKRTLKVNLEEVEEEGGIENDPLRLKSIAEHFRIYADLFEENCFFYPIVNLGARFKVDSEEGILYRRIYFGNLITPTEALSPPLISYKAKENSYWTLVLVNPDGNIYADRKEVLHWLVCNIPGDNVNAGEVLCNYLQPLPLRGTGLHRLVLVLFKQNVRRQFSSVGSRIDQSRFDGRTFSLLEFYKENEEHITPAGLAFFQCEWDKSCSACFRVKLDIKEPSFTYQWPAPYVPPQQIIPDEPQPFNLYLDKYRTVEDIETELLRKRLARVSVRSGSKPRLAYPNIFYYAEKHSLPSWLHLEKYKENLGLGKYKALYENPLE
;
A
#
# COMPACT_ATOMS: atom_id res chain seq x y z
N MET A 1 -4.13 -36.18 -36.44
CA MET A 1 -5.43 -35.75 -37.02
C MET A 1 -6.17 -34.93 -35.99
N ARG A 2 -6.56 -33.69 -36.35
CA ARG A 2 -7.18 -32.70 -35.45
C ARG A 2 -8.55 -33.18 -34.97
N GLN A 3 -8.74 -33.35 -33.66
CA GLN A 3 -10.07 -33.45 -33.06
C GLN A 3 -10.75 -32.08 -33.21
N ARG A 4 -11.81 -32.04 -34.01
CA ARG A 4 -12.62 -30.84 -34.22
C ARG A 4 -13.46 -30.60 -32.99
N GLU A 5 -13.25 -29.45 -32.35
CA GLU A 5 -14.19 -28.87 -31.39
C GLU A 5 -15.57 -28.74 -32.05
N ILE A 6 -16.56 -29.42 -31.48
CA ILE A 6 -17.95 -29.32 -31.92
C ILE A 6 -18.46 -27.97 -31.42
N LYS A 7 -18.40 -26.96 -32.29
CA LYS A 7 -19.07 -25.68 -32.08
C LYS A 7 -20.58 -25.93 -32.07
N TYR A 8 -21.17 -25.90 -30.87
CA TYR A 8 -22.61 -26.09 -30.61
C TYR A 8 -23.54 -25.05 -31.28
N ALA A 9 -23.03 -24.14 -32.12
CA ALA A 9 -23.79 -23.03 -32.69
C ALA A 9 -24.56 -23.36 -33.98
N ASP A 10 -24.34 -24.53 -34.60
CA ASP A 10 -24.82 -24.79 -35.97
C ASP A 10 -26.03 -25.73 -36.10
N ILE A 11 -26.82 -25.94 -35.04
CA ILE A 11 -28.13 -26.61 -35.18
C ILE A 11 -29.20 -25.55 -35.52
N TYR A 12 -29.14 -25.06 -36.76
CA TYR A 12 -30.14 -24.17 -37.35
C TYR A 12 -31.37 -24.98 -37.80
N ILE A 13 -32.45 -24.95 -37.02
CA ILE A 13 -33.77 -25.41 -37.47
C ILE A 13 -34.34 -24.33 -38.41
N LYS A 14 -34.19 -24.55 -39.72
CA LYS A 14 -34.53 -23.59 -40.79
C LYS A 14 -36.03 -23.23 -40.92
N THR A 15 -36.93 -23.85 -40.14
CA THR A 15 -38.39 -23.71 -40.33
C THR A 15 -39.17 -23.17 -39.11
N ALA A 16 -38.52 -22.83 -38.01
CA ALA A 16 -39.20 -22.34 -36.81
C ALA A 16 -39.38 -20.81 -36.81
N TYR A 17 -40.54 -20.32 -37.22
CA TYR A 17 -40.94 -18.90 -37.15
C TYR A 17 -41.24 -18.39 -35.72
N ARG A 18 -40.94 -19.18 -34.67
CA ARG A 18 -41.20 -18.79 -33.27
C ARG A 18 -39.91 -18.68 -32.47
N ALA A 19 -39.51 -17.41 -32.31
CA ALA A 19 -38.55 -16.84 -31.34
C ALA A 19 -37.09 -17.34 -31.42
N ARG A 20 -36.19 -16.44 -31.86
CA ARG A 20 -34.74 -16.48 -31.62
C ARG A 20 -34.46 -16.42 -30.11
N ARG A 21 -34.63 -17.53 -29.39
CA ARG A 21 -34.28 -17.65 -27.97
C ARG A 21 -33.49 -18.92 -27.78
N THR A 22 -32.40 -18.82 -27.02
CA THR A 22 -31.62 -19.97 -26.55
C THR A 22 -32.52 -20.89 -25.70
N PRO A 23 -32.39 -22.23 -25.83
CA PRO A 23 -33.24 -23.17 -25.13
C PRO A 23 -33.09 -23.05 -23.60
N ARG A 24 -34.19 -23.25 -22.88
CA ARG A 24 -34.21 -23.26 -21.41
C ARG A 24 -33.68 -24.60 -20.91
N VAL A 25 -32.61 -24.57 -20.13
CA VAL A 25 -31.85 -25.75 -19.69
C VAL A 25 -32.56 -26.56 -18.58
N CYS A 26 -33.63 -26.05 -17.95
CA CYS A 26 -34.46 -26.85 -17.02
C CYS A 26 -35.85 -26.24 -16.70
N HIS A 27 -36.69 -27.02 -16.02
CA HIS A 27 -38.07 -26.68 -15.62
C HIS A 27 -38.12 -25.61 -14.51
N ALA A 28 -38.92 -24.57 -14.70
CA ALA A 28 -39.14 -23.56 -13.67
C ALA A 28 -40.01 -24.11 -12.53
N TRP A 29 -39.51 -24.03 -11.29
CA TRP A 29 -40.32 -24.31 -10.11
C TRP A 29 -41.39 -23.22 -9.94
N ARG A 30 -42.67 -23.58 -10.11
CA ARG A 30 -43.78 -22.73 -9.63
C ARG A 30 -43.86 -22.87 -8.12
N THR A 31 -43.79 -21.75 -7.40
CA THR A 31 -44.13 -21.73 -5.97
C THR A 31 -45.60 -22.12 -5.82
N ARG A 32 -45.88 -23.28 -5.21
CA ARG A 32 -47.23 -23.69 -4.82
C ARG A 32 -47.70 -22.84 -3.62
N LYS A 33 -47.91 -21.54 -3.81
CA LYS A 33 -48.76 -20.65 -2.97
C LYS A 33 -48.52 -19.19 -3.37
N LEU A 34 -49.30 -18.73 -4.34
CA LEU A 34 -49.61 -17.30 -4.56
C LEU A 34 -51.06 -17.04 -4.10
N MET A 35 -51.46 -17.60 -2.95
CA MET A 35 -52.87 -17.54 -2.52
C MET A 35 -53.14 -16.38 -1.57
N ASN A 36 -52.15 -15.83 -0.85
CA ASN A 36 -52.39 -14.73 0.09
C ASN A 36 -51.39 -13.57 -0.10
N LEU A 37 -51.92 -12.40 -0.46
CA LEU A 37 -51.21 -11.11 -0.62
C LEU A 37 -50.73 -10.49 0.72
N THR A 38 -50.85 -11.21 1.83
CA THR A 38 -50.36 -10.78 3.15
C THR A 38 -48.82 -10.66 3.23
N ALA A 39 -48.09 -11.06 2.19
CA ALA A 39 -46.65 -10.82 2.08
C ALA A 39 -46.28 -9.35 1.80
N PHE A 40 -47.24 -8.49 1.44
CA PHE A 40 -47.04 -7.09 1.06
C PHE A 40 -47.64 -6.07 2.06
N PHE A 41 -47.44 -6.26 3.37
CA PHE A 41 -47.84 -5.25 4.35
C PHE A 41 -47.01 -3.95 4.23
N ARG A 42 -47.71 -2.81 4.25
CA ARG A 42 -47.18 -1.44 4.12
C ARG A 42 -46.07 -1.09 5.12
N ASN A 43 -46.07 -1.71 6.31
CA ASN A 43 -45.14 -1.37 7.40
C ASN A 43 -43.79 -2.11 7.37
N ARG A 44 -43.62 -3.15 6.53
CA ARG A 44 -42.38 -3.94 6.47
C ARG A 44 -41.25 -3.20 5.73
N PHE A 45 -41.58 -2.14 4.98
CA PHE A 45 -40.62 -1.31 4.25
C PHE A 45 -40.03 -0.15 5.07
N TYR A 46 -40.52 0.13 6.30
CA TYR A 46 -40.00 1.25 7.11
C TYR A 46 -38.82 0.87 8.02
N GLU A 47 -38.57 -0.42 8.24
CA GLU A 47 -37.26 -0.90 8.73
C GLU A 47 -36.28 -1.00 7.55
N ILE A 48 -36.08 0.12 6.85
CA ILE A 48 -35.23 0.23 5.64
C ILE A 48 -33.82 -0.31 5.89
N ASP A 49 -33.34 -0.26 7.14
CA ASP A 49 -31.95 -0.61 7.43
C ASP A 49 -31.72 -2.07 7.82
N ARG A 50 -32.55 -2.70 8.68
CA ARG A 50 -32.22 -4.04 9.20
C ARG A 50 -32.47 -5.16 8.19
N TRP A 51 -33.63 -5.16 7.52
CA TRP A 51 -33.99 -6.26 6.62
C TRP A 51 -33.43 -6.08 5.20
N TYR A 52 -33.08 -4.85 4.82
CA TYR A 52 -32.43 -4.55 3.54
C TYR A 52 -30.90 -4.70 3.62
N LYS A 53 -30.23 -4.22 4.69
CA LYS A 53 -28.78 -4.49 4.88
C LYS A 53 -28.49 -5.97 5.18
N ALA A 54 -29.30 -6.64 6.00
CA ALA A 54 -29.11 -8.08 6.25
C ALA A 54 -29.26 -8.94 4.98
N ARG A 55 -30.05 -8.50 3.99
CA ARG A 55 -30.16 -9.17 2.67
C ARG A 55 -28.98 -8.90 1.74
N ILE A 56 -28.29 -7.77 1.90
CA ILE A 56 -27.06 -7.44 1.18
C ILE A 56 -25.87 -8.19 1.80
N GLU A 57 -25.82 -8.31 3.13
CA GLU A 57 -24.74 -9.01 3.85
C GLU A 57 -24.87 -10.54 3.87
N LYS A 58 -26.10 -11.10 3.83
CA LYS A 58 -26.36 -12.53 3.66
C LYS A 58 -27.29 -12.74 2.46
N PRO A 59 -26.77 -13.03 1.26
CA PRO A 59 -27.63 -13.28 0.12
C PRO A 59 -28.45 -14.56 0.38
N VAL A 60 -29.77 -14.40 0.48
CA VAL A 60 -30.69 -15.54 0.41
C VAL A 60 -30.46 -16.19 -0.95
N THR A 61 -30.07 -17.47 -0.97
CA THR A 61 -29.92 -18.23 -2.21
C THR A 61 -31.30 -18.39 -2.84
N TYR A 62 -31.62 -17.47 -3.76
CA TYR A 62 -32.79 -17.62 -4.61
C TYR A 62 -32.70 -18.95 -5.35
N PRO A 63 -33.79 -19.74 -5.43
CA PRO A 63 -33.82 -20.85 -6.37
C PRO A 63 -33.51 -20.29 -7.75
N HIS A 64 -32.44 -20.79 -8.37
CA HIS A 64 -31.90 -20.27 -9.62
C HIS A 64 -32.97 -20.26 -10.71
N LEU A 65 -33.56 -19.08 -10.95
CA LEU A 65 -34.24 -18.80 -12.20
C LEU A 65 -33.17 -18.86 -13.30
N TYR A 66 -33.33 -19.74 -14.27
CA TYR A 66 -32.47 -19.79 -15.45
C TYR A 66 -32.90 -18.70 -16.42
N THR A 67 -32.78 -17.46 -15.96
CA THR A 67 -32.51 -16.34 -16.85
C THR A 67 -31.07 -16.53 -17.31
N ILE A 68 -30.84 -16.54 -18.62
CA ILE A 68 -29.49 -16.39 -19.14
C ILE A 68 -29.11 -14.94 -18.84
N ASP A 69 -28.59 -14.72 -17.64
CA ASP A 69 -27.97 -13.46 -17.30
C ASP A 69 -26.65 -13.43 -18.07
N PRO A 70 -26.40 -12.45 -18.97
CA PRO A 70 -25.10 -12.30 -19.62
C PRO A 70 -23.97 -12.14 -18.60
N ILE A 71 -24.30 -11.76 -17.36
CA ILE A 71 -23.42 -11.70 -16.20
C ILE A 71 -22.90 -13.08 -15.77
N LYS A 72 -23.64 -14.17 -16.01
CA LYS A 72 -23.16 -15.55 -15.75
C LYS A 72 -22.15 -16.05 -16.78
N PHE A 73 -22.03 -15.37 -17.92
CA PHE A 73 -21.07 -15.67 -18.99
C PHE A 73 -19.91 -14.68 -19.05
N SER A 74 -20.10 -13.45 -18.55
CA SER A 74 -19.00 -12.53 -18.27
C SER A 74 -18.40 -12.85 -16.91
N ARG A 75 -17.08 -13.10 -16.83
CA ARG A 75 -16.40 -13.27 -15.54
C ARG A 75 -16.78 -12.13 -14.58
N SER A 76 -17.16 -12.46 -13.35
CA SER A 76 -17.47 -11.46 -12.31
C SER A 76 -16.25 -10.54 -12.07
N LEU A 77 -16.44 -9.33 -11.55
CA LEU A 77 -15.29 -8.46 -11.23
C LEU A 77 -14.32 -9.18 -10.29
N LYS A 78 -14.86 -9.95 -9.33
CA LYS A 78 -14.08 -10.81 -8.45
C LYS A 78 -13.28 -11.83 -9.24
N GLU A 79 -13.90 -12.58 -10.16
CA GLU A 79 -13.20 -13.55 -11.03
C GLU A 79 -12.12 -12.89 -11.89
N ARG A 80 -12.40 -11.72 -12.48
CA ARG A 80 -11.43 -10.98 -13.30
C ARG A 80 -10.23 -10.51 -12.50
N LEU A 81 -10.43 -10.13 -11.24
CA LEU A 81 -9.36 -9.75 -10.32
C LEU A 81 -8.62 -10.97 -9.77
N THR A 82 -9.29 -12.12 -9.59
CA THR A 82 -8.68 -13.36 -9.10
C THR A 82 -7.92 -14.13 -10.18
N ASP A 83 -8.30 -14.04 -11.45
CA ASP A 83 -7.54 -14.67 -12.55
C ASP A 83 -6.10 -14.13 -12.64
N SER A 84 -5.85 -12.90 -12.18
CA SER A 84 -4.50 -12.35 -12.02
C SER A 84 -3.80 -12.79 -10.72
N SER A 85 -4.53 -13.33 -9.75
CA SER A 85 -4.03 -13.71 -8.43
C SER A 85 -4.35 -15.17 -8.09
N ARG A 86 -3.44 -16.03 -8.55
CA ARG A 86 -3.04 -17.34 -7.99
C ARG A 86 -3.78 -18.61 -8.45
N ASN A 87 -2.93 -19.58 -8.82
CA ASN A 87 -3.18 -21.01 -8.68
C ASN A 87 -3.37 -21.34 -7.19
N ASP A 88 -4.23 -22.30 -6.84
CA ASP A 88 -4.39 -22.80 -5.46
C ASP A 88 -3.07 -23.44 -4.97
N VAL A 89 -2.13 -22.63 -4.46
CA VAL A 89 -0.89 -23.13 -3.87
C VAL A 89 -1.14 -23.40 -2.40
N ASN A 90 -0.69 -24.57 -1.94
CA ASN A 90 -0.75 -24.97 -0.54
C ASN A 90 -0.04 -23.93 0.33
N VAL A 91 -0.80 -23.30 1.23
CA VAL A 91 -0.26 -22.28 2.14
C VAL A 91 0.49 -22.97 3.27
N VAL A 92 1.76 -22.60 3.49
CA VAL A 92 2.68 -23.22 4.45
C VAL A 92 2.88 -22.31 5.66
N ASN A 93 2.68 -22.86 6.87
CA ASN A 93 3.05 -22.19 8.11
C ASN A 93 4.52 -22.49 8.46
N ILE A 94 5.38 -21.49 8.42
CA ILE A 94 6.82 -21.60 8.71
C ILE A 94 7.17 -21.32 10.19
N GLY A 95 6.21 -20.81 10.97
CA GLY A 95 6.43 -20.49 12.38
C GLY A 95 5.85 -21.50 13.35
N PHE A 96 5.80 -21.08 14.61
CA PHE A 96 5.23 -21.90 15.68
C PHE A 96 3.73 -22.15 15.45
N LYS A 97 3.27 -23.31 15.95
CA LYS A 97 1.85 -23.66 15.93
C LYS A 97 1.10 -22.79 16.94
N LEU A 98 0.00 -22.19 16.50
CA LEU A 98 -0.91 -21.48 17.40
C LEU A 98 -1.56 -22.52 18.34
N MET A 99 -1.29 -22.40 19.64
CA MET A 99 -2.04 -23.14 20.65
C MET A 99 -3.43 -22.51 20.71
N ARG A 100 -4.48 -23.32 20.59
CA ARG A 100 -5.84 -22.83 20.82
C ARG A 100 -5.98 -22.71 22.33
N ASP A 101 -6.12 -21.48 22.84
CA ASP A 101 -6.50 -21.31 24.23
C ASP A 101 -7.89 -21.89 24.43
N ASP A 102 -7.97 -22.87 25.33
CA ASP A 102 -9.20 -23.55 25.71
C ASP A 102 -10.11 -22.57 26.45
N LYS A 103 -10.99 -21.90 25.68
CA LYS A 103 -12.01 -20.96 26.12
C LYS A 103 -11.42 -19.75 26.85
N CYS A 104 -11.75 -18.54 26.40
CA CYS A 104 -11.71 -17.38 27.28
C CYS A 104 -12.40 -17.82 28.58
N LYS A 105 -11.64 -17.91 29.67
CA LYS A 105 -12.21 -17.85 31.01
C LYS A 105 -12.79 -16.45 31.06
N LEU A 106 -14.03 -16.32 30.58
CA LEU A 106 -14.89 -15.22 30.97
C LEU A 106 -14.86 -15.32 32.48
N THR A 107 -14.07 -14.45 33.10
CA THR A 107 -14.30 -14.13 34.50
C THR A 107 -15.79 -13.86 34.55
N GLU A 108 -16.50 -14.62 35.38
CA GLU A 108 -17.88 -14.31 35.70
C GLU A 108 -17.82 -12.82 36.07
N ILE A 109 -18.40 -11.98 35.20
CA ILE A 109 -18.52 -10.56 35.50
C ILE A 109 -19.20 -10.57 36.85
N GLU A 110 -18.60 -9.94 37.85
CA GLU A 110 -19.30 -9.67 39.10
C GLU A 110 -20.46 -8.75 38.71
N GLU A 111 -21.55 -9.38 38.28
CA GLU A 111 -22.87 -8.81 38.10
C GLU A 111 -23.20 -8.24 39.47
N ASP A 112 -22.98 -6.92 39.67
CA ASP A 112 -23.75 -6.06 40.60
C ASP A 112 -23.12 -4.69 40.90
N ASP A 113 -22.22 -4.16 40.07
CA ASP A 113 -21.81 -2.76 40.22
C ASP A 113 -22.88 -1.80 39.68
N ALA A 114 -23.88 -1.50 40.53
CA ALA A 114 -24.95 -0.53 40.24
C ALA A 114 -24.42 0.86 39.83
N ARG A 115 -23.17 1.19 40.18
CA ARG A 115 -22.47 2.41 39.74
C ARG A 115 -22.14 2.38 38.25
N LEU A 116 -21.57 1.28 37.75
CA LEU A 116 -21.23 1.12 36.33
C LEU A 116 -22.49 1.17 35.45
N GLU A 117 -23.59 0.57 35.93
CA GLU A 117 -24.90 0.61 35.28
C GLU A 117 -25.42 2.04 35.12
N LEU A 118 -25.35 2.82 36.21
CA LEU A 118 -25.81 4.21 36.24
C LEU A 118 -24.95 5.12 35.35
N GLU A 119 -23.64 4.92 35.34
CA GLU A 119 -22.72 5.64 34.45
C GLU A 119 -22.93 5.26 32.97
N ALA A 120 -23.21 3.99 32.67
CA ALA A 120 -23.55 3.53 31.33
C ALA A 120 -24.88 4.14 30.85
N ARG A 121 -25.92 4.16 31.70
CA ARG A 121 -27.21 4.83 31.41
C ARG A 121 -27.03 6.31 31.11
N LYS A 122 -26.21 7.00 31.89
CA LYS A 122 -25.87 8.42 31.71
C LYS A 122 -24.88 8.67 30.57
N ARG A 123 -24.30 7.61 29.97
CA ARG A 123 -23.26 7.65 28.93
C ARG A 123 -21.99 8.40 29.40
N THR A 124 -21.68 8.32 30.68
CA THR A 124 -20.48 8.92 31.28
C THR A 124 -19.37 7.91 31.54
N LEU A 125 -19.66 6.61 31.43
CA LEU A 125 -18.69 5.54 31.64
C LEU A 125 -17.51 5.67 30.68
N LYS A 126 -16.29 5.65 31.22
CA LYS A 126 -15.04 5.66 30.46
C LYS A 126 -14.32 4.34 30.69
N VAL A 127 -13.82 3.75 29.61
CA VAL A 127 -12.99 2.55 29.65
C VAL A 127 -11.52 2.97 29.71
N ASN A 128 -10.73 2.35 30.58
CA ASN A 128 -9.30 2.56 30.59
C ASN A 128 -8.68 1.93 29.34
N LEU A 129 -8.20 2.77 28.42
CA LEU A 129 -7.66 2.32 27.14
C LEU A 129 -6.32 1.58 27.30
N GLU A 130 -5.54 1.91 28.34
CA GLU A 130 -4.23 1.30 28.58
C GLU A 130 -4.38 -0.17 28.98
N GLU A 131 -5.27 -0.47 29.92
CA GLU A 131 -5.58 -1.86 30.34
C GLU A 131 -6.13 -2.69 29.19
N VAL A 132 -7.02 -2.10 28.38
CA VAL A 132 -7.58 -2.77 27.19
C VAL A 132 -6.48 -3.07 26.16
N GLU A 133 -5.49 -2.20 26.01
CA GLU A 133 -4.37 -2.42 25.10
C GLU A 133 -3.41 -3.49 25.64
N GLU A 134 -3.18 -3.54 26.95
CA GLU A 134 -2.31 -4.56 27.58
C GLU A 134 -2.90 -5.97 27.52
N GLU A 135 -4.22 -6.11 27.71
CA GLU A 135 -4.90 -7.40 27.68
C GLU A 135 -5.37 -7.79 26.27
N GLY A 136 -6.08 -6.88 25.60
CA GLY A 136 -6.76 -7.09 24.32
C GLY A 136 -6.07 -6.46 23.12
N GLY A 137 -4.84 -5.98 23.28
CA GLY A 137 -4.06 -5.37 22.20
C GLY A 137 -3.88 -6.28 20.99
N ILE A 138 -3.72 -5.66 19.82
CA ILE A 138 -3.45 -6.38 18.55
C ILE A 138 -2.19 -7.24 18.67
N GLU A 139 -1.23 -6.81 19.50
CA GLU A 139 0.02 -7.52 19.77
C GLU A 139 -0.20 -8.90 20.44
N ASN A 140 -1.31 -9.07 21.16
CA ASN A 140 -1.69 -10.33 21.81
C ASN A 140 -2.62 -11.18 20.92
N ASP A 141 -3.02 -10.70 19.73
CA ASP A 141 -3.86 -11.43 18.77
C ASP A 141 -3.07 -11.78 17.48
N PRO A 142 -2.43 -12.95 17.43
CA PRO A 142 -1.63 -13.38 16.28
C PRO A 142 -2.43 -13.50 14.97
N LEU A 143 -3.76 -13.70 15.04
CA LEU A 143 -4.61 -13.86 13.85
C LEU A 143 -4.86 -12.51 13.18
N ARG A 144 -5.17 -11.48 13.98
CA ARG A 144 -5.29 -10.11 13.48
C ARG A 144 -3.96 -9.62 12.93
N LEU A 145 -2.87 -9.88 13.64
CA LEU A 145 -1.56 -9.46 13.20
C LEU A 145 -1.13 -10.12 11.88
N LYS A 146 -1.42 -11.42 11.71
CA LYS A 146 -1.25 -12.09 10.41
C LYS A 146 -2.00 -11.36 9.30
N SER A 147 -3.26 -11.02 9.54
CA SER A 147 -4.12 -10.37 8.53
C SER A 147 -3.60 -8.98 8.16
N ILE A 148 -3.07 -8.24 9.12
CA ILE A 148 -2.40 -6.95 8.91
C ILE A 148 -1.12 -7.15 8.10
N ALA A 149 -0.26 -8.11 8.46
CA ALA A 149 0.97 -8.39 7.72
C ALA A 149 0.71 -8.85 6.28
N GLU A 150 -0.36 -9.61 6.03
CA GLU A 150 -0.82 -9.99 4.69
C GLU A 150 -1.32 -8.77 3.89
N HIS A 151 -2.07 -7.85 4.53
CA HIS A 151 -2.50 -6.60 3.90
C HIS A 151 -1.30 -5.75 3.46
N PHE A 152 -0.28 -5.65 4.31
CA PHE A 152 0.98 -5.00 3.98
C PHE A 152 1.91 -5.88 3.13
N ARG A 153 1.49 -7.04 2.62
CA ARG A 153 2.30 -7.95 1.78
C ARG A 153 3.67 -8.36 2.35
N ILE A 154 3.85 -8.29 3.68
CA ILE A 154 5.15 -8.55 4.32
C ILE A 154 5.62 -9.99 4.06
N TYR A 155 4.74 -10.98 4.21
CA TYR A 155 5.12 -12.38 4.00
C TYR A 155 5.49 -12.68 2.55
N ALA A 156 4.77 -12.09 1.60
CA ALA A 156 5.00 -12.29 0.17
C ALA A 156 6.37 -11.75 -0.27
N ASP A 157 6.76 -10.59 0.27
CA ASP A 157 7.99 -9.91 -0.13
C ASP A 157 9.23 -10.44 0.62
N LEU A 158 9.11 -10.76 1.91
CA LEU A 158 10.25 -11.22 2.74
C LEU A 158 10.55 -12.72 2.66
N PHE A 159 9.49 -13.51 2.48
CA PHE A 159 9.60 -14.95 2.35
C PHE A 159 9.15 -15.32 0.93
N GLU A 160 7.96 -15.88 0.80
CA GLU A 160 7.34 -16.20 -0.47
C GLU A 160 5.82 -16.06 -0.33
N GLU A 161 5.14 -15.92 -1.46
CA GLU A 161 3.69 -15.71 -1.54
C GLU A 161 2.82 -16.74 -0.79
N ASN A 162 3.34 -17.95 -0.56
CA ASN A 162 2.64 -19.09 0.02
C ASN A 162 3.02 -19.34 1.48
N CYS A 163 3.98 -18.61 2.01
CA CYS A 163 4.49 -18.80 3.37
C CYS A 163 3.85 -17.79 4.32
N PHE A 164 3.55 -18.20 5.54
CA PHE A 164 3.14 -17.29 6.61
C PHE A 164 3.60 -17.84 7.97
N PHE A 165 3.59 -17.00 8.99
CA PHE A 165 3.70 -17.45 10.36
C PHE A 165 2.83 -16.61 11.29
N TYR A 166 2.44 -17.19 12.42
CA TYR A 166 1.77 -16.45 13.48
C TYR A 166 2.82 -15.81 14.39
N PRO A 167 2.83 -14.49 14.58
CA PRO A 167 3.71 -13.85 15.55
C PRO A 167 3.15 -14.15 16.96
N ILE A 168 3.68 -15.20 17.60
CA ILE A 168 3.27 -15.64 18.94
C ILE A 168 3.95 -14.81 20.01
N VAL A 169 5.17 -14.34 19.73
CA VAL A 169 5.94 -13.52 20.67
C VAL A 169 5.68 -12.06 20.37
N ASN A 170 5.08 -11.36 21.33
CA ASN A 170 4.91 -9.92 21.26
C ASN A 170 6.30 -9.23 21.26
N LEU A 171 6.59 -8.57 20.15
CA LEU A 171 7.83 -7.82 19.94
C LEU A 171 7.53 -6.33 20.10
N GLY A 172 7.76 -5.81 21.31
CA GLY A 172 7.70 -4.38 21.58
C GLY A 172 9.00 -3.69 21.15
N ALA A 173 8.89 -2.62 20.37
CA ALA A 173 10.03 -1.80 19.99
C ALA A 173 9.73 -0.31 20.18
N ARG A 174 10.69 0.46 20.70
CA ARG A 174 10.55 1.90 20.98
C ARG A 174 11.79 2.67 20.56
N PHE A 175 11.62 3.74 19.78
CA PHE A 175 12.71 4.68 19.47
C PHE A 175 12.83 5.75 20.55
N LYS A 176 14.07 6.14 20.85
CA LYS A 176 14.39 7.30 21.68
C LYS A 176 14.40 8.55 20.81
N VAL A 177 13.58 9.53 21.15
CA VAL A 177 13.48 10.81 20.48
C VAL A 177 13.83 11.90 21.48
N ASP A 178 14.90 12.63 21.22
CA ASP A 178 15.32 13.75 22.06
C ASP A 178 14.45 14.97 21.70
N SER A 179 13.56 15.36 22.62
CA SER A 179 12.72 16.57 22.51
C SER A 179 13.22 17.63 23.49
N GLU A 180 12.83 18.90 23.26
CA GLU A 180 13.20 20.03 24.14
C GLU A 180 12.75 19.83 25.60
N GLU A 181 11.68 19.06 25.82
CA GLU A 181 11.09 18.75 27.13
C GLU A 181 11.65 17.45 27.76
N GLY A 182 12.55 16.73 27.08
CA GLY A 182 13.16 15.49 27.55
C GLY A 182 13.17 14.35 26.53
N ILE A 183 13.53 13.14 26.98
CA ILE A 183 13.58 11.95 26.13
C ILE A 183 12.17 11.36 25.99
N LEU A 184 11.60 11.46 24.79
CA LEU A 184 10.33 10.83 24.44
C LEU A 184 10.59 9.43 23.84
N TYR A 185 9.70 8.48 24.12
CA TYR A 185 9.75 7.15 23.53
C TYR A 185 8.65 6.95 22.51
N ARG A 186 9.01 6.74 21.25
CA ARG A 186 8.06 6.47 20.17
C ARG A 186 7.92 4.96 19.97
N ARG A 187 6.75 4.41 20.28
CA ARG A 187 6.46 2.98 20.11
C ARG A 187 6.24 2.63 18.63
N ILE A 188 6.75 1.46 18.25
CA ILE A 188 6.50 0.82 16.96
C ILE A 188 5.28 -0.08 17.12
N TYR A 189 4.30 0.08 16.24
CA TYR A 189 3.12 -0.78 16.14
C TYR A 189 3.20 -1.62 14.85
N PHE A 190 2.12 -1.69 14.08
CA PHE A 190 1.99 -2.49 12.86
C PHE A 190 1.61 -1.61 11.68
N GLY A 191 2.56 -0.81 11.20
CA GLY A 191 2.41 0.10 10.06
C GLY A 191 2.19 1.56 10.43
N ASN A 192 2.48 1.97 11.67
CA ASN A 192 2.47 3.38 12.03
C ASN A 192 3.60 4.14 11.31
N LEU A 193 3.41 5.44 11.09
CA LEU A 193 4.42 6.32 10.49
C LEU A 193 5.45 6.75 11.54
N ILE A 194 6.72 6.52 11.23
CA ILE A 194 7.88 6.97 12.01
C ILE A 194 8.83 7.68 11.05
N THR A 195 9.36 8.84 11.43
CA THR A 195 10.26 9.57 10.55
C THR A 195 11.70 9.04 10.67
N PRO A 196 12.52 9.16 9.62
CA PRO A 196 13.94 8.83 9.71
C PRO A 196 14.71 9.65 10.74
N THR A 197 14.22 10.84 11.11
CA THR A 197 14.72 11.67 12.22
C THR A 197 14.46 11.04 13.58
N GLU A 198 13.28 10.47 13.81
CA GLU A 198 12.96 9.73 15.04
C GLU A 198 13.75 8.42 15.14
N ALA A 199 14.04 7.78 14.00
CA ALA A 199 14.74 6.50 13.92
C ALA A 199 16.27 6.62 13.70
N LEU A 200 16.90 7.69 14.21
CA LEU A 200 18.35 7.89 14.08
C LEU A 200 19.18 6.87 14.88
N SER A 201 18.71 6.50 16.06
CA SER A 201 19.33 5.55 16.98
C SER A 201 18.61 4.20 16.94
N PRO A 202 19.28 3.08 17.30
CA PRO A 202 18.63 1.77 17.32
C PRO A 202 17.45 1.74 18.32
N PRO A 203 16.36 1.05 17.99
CA PRO A 203 15.20 0.97 18.88
C PRO A 203 15.52 0.12 20.12
N LEU A 204 14.93 0.49 21.26
CA LEU A 204 14.85 -0.37 22.44
C LEU A 204 13.84 -1.48 22.19
N ILE A 205 14.29 -2.72 22.34
CA ILE A 205 13.48 -3.91 22.06
C ILE A 205 13.18 -4.64 23.36
N SER A 206 11.93 -5.05 23.50
CA SER A 206 11.42 -5.82 24.64
C SER A 206 10.52 -6.94 24.14
N TYR A 207 10.80 -8.18 24.54
CA TYR A 207 9.95 -9.33 24.27
C TYR A 207 10.05 -10.34 25.41
N LYS A 208 9.03 -11.17 25.58
CA LYS A 208 9.02 -12.21 26.62
C LYS A 208 9.82 -13.43 26.14
N ALA A 209 10.94 -13.70 26.81
CA ALA A 209 11.81 -14.84 26.51
C ALA A 209 11.87 -15.82 27.68
N LYS A 210 12.15 -17.10 27.39
CA LYS A 210 12.49 -18.09 28.43
C LYS A 210 13.97 -17.95 28.80
N GLU A 211 14.32 -18.25 30.04
CA GLU A 211 15.72 -18.37 30.46
C GLU A 211 16.46 -19.40 29.58
N ASN A 212 17.74 -19.14 29.28
CA ASN A 212 18.59 -19.96 28.41
C ASN A 212 18.08 -20.16 26.97
N SER A 213 17.24 -19.25 26.46
CA SER A 213 16.88 -19.22 25.04
C SER A 213 17.76 -18.25 24.26
N TYR A 214 17.99 -18.54 22.98
CA TYR A 214 18.71 -17.64 22.08
C TYR A 214 17.79 -17.11 20.98
N TRP A 215 18.00 -15.87 20.58
CA TRP A 215 17.16 -15.19 19.60
C TRP A 215 18.00 -14.48 18.54
N THR A 216 17.39 -14.23 17.39
CA THR A 216 17.95 -13.41 16.32
C THR A 216 16.95 -12.36 15.91
N LEU A 217 17.41 -11.13 15.80
CA LEU A 217 16.63 -9.99 15.38
C LEU A 217 17.15 -9.46 14.06
N VAL A 218 16.25 -9.24 13.12
CA VAL A 218 16.55 -8.67 11.81
C VAL A 218 15.65 -7.47 11.55
N LEU A 219 16.23 -6.34 11.14
CA LEU A 219 15.53 -5.17 10.61
C LEU A 219 15.84 -5.03 9.12
N VAL A 220 14.82 -5.18 8.28
CA VAL A 220 14.92 -5.13 6.82
C VAL A 220 13.96 -4.12 6.22
N ASN A 221 14.35 -3.59 5.06
CA ASN A 221 13.54 -2.70 4.25
C ASN A 221 13.36 -3.32 2.85
N PRO A 222 12.21 -3.96 2.55
CA PRO A 222 11.95 -4.54 1.24
C PRO A 222 11.82 -3.52 0.11
N ASP A 223 11.47 -2.27 0.41
CA ASP A 223 11.15 -1.25 -0.61
C ASP A 223 12.36 -0.37 -0.99
N GLY A 224 13.45 -0.45 -0.22
CA GLY A 224 14.56 0.50 -0.29
C GLY A 224 15.69 0.19 -1.27
N ASN A 225 15.68 -0.99 -1.91
CA ASN A 225 16.82 -1.41 -2.72
C ASN A 225 16.79 -0.83 -4.13
N ILE A 226 17.90 -0.23 -4.55
CA ILE A 226 18.08 0.39 -5.87
C ILE A 226 18.88 -0.53 -6.81
N TYR A 227 19.73 -1.39 -6.24
CA TYR A 227 20.74 -2.13 -7.00
C TYR A 227 20.23 -3.48 -7.49
N ALA A 228 19.34 -4.11 -6.73
CA ALA A 228 18.80 -5.43 -7.06
C ALA A 228 17.29 -5.48 -6.88
N ASP A 229 16.61 -6.00 -7.91
CA ASP A 229 15.18 -6.28 -7.84
C ASP A 229 14.90 -7.43 -6.87
N ARG A 230 13.80 -7.33 -6.12
CA ARG A 230 13.34 -8.31 -5.11
C ARG A 230 14.37 -8.65 -4.02
N LYS A 231 15.28 -7.73 -3.72
CA LYS A 231 16.17 -7.84 -2.55
C LYS A 231 15.90 -6.70 -1.59
N GLU A 232 16.07 -6.97 -0.31
CA GLU A 232 15.86 -6.01 0.76
C GLU A 232 17.15 -5.27 1.09
N VAL A 233 17.03 -4.16 1.82
CA VAL A 233 18.16 -3.48 2.47
C VAL A 233 18.19 -3.86 3.94
N LEU A 234 19.33 -4.40 4.40
CA LEU A 234 19.54 -4.75 5.80
C LEU A 234 19.96 -3.53 6.61
N HIS A 235 19.11 -3.16 7.57
CA HIS A 235 19.35 -2.05 8.48
C HIS A 235 20.01 -2.49 9.77
N TRP A 236 19.63 -3.65 10.32
CA TRP A 236 20.19 -4.15 11.58
C TRP A 236 20.08 -5.67 11.68
N LEU A 237 21.12 -6.33 12.16
CA LEU A 237 21.12 -7.78 12.38
C LEU A 237 21.89 -8.11 13.65
N VAL A 238 21.20 -8.72 14.62
CA VAL A 238 21.77 -9.17 15.88
C VAL A 238 21.40 -10.63 16.09
N CYS A 239 22.41 -11.47 16.29
CA CYS A 239 22.26 -12.91 16.47
C CYS A 239 22.64 -13.33 17.89
N ASN A 240 22.27 -14.55 18.28
CA ASN A 240 22.66 -15.17 19.55
C ASN A 240 22.29 -14.33 20.78
N ILE A 241 21.17 -13.61 20.74
CA ILE A 241 20.68 -12.78 21.85
C ILE A 241 20.27 -13.71 23.00
N PRO A 242 20.92 -13.66 24.17
CA PRO A 242 20.56 -14.49 25.31
C PRO A 242 19.33 -13.92 26.01
N GLY A 243 18.24 -14.68 26.05
CA GLY A 243 16.97 -14.26 26.66
C GLY A 243 16.39 -13.03 25.95
N ASP A 244 16.19 -11.96 26.70
CA ASP A 244 15.66 -10.66 26.26
C ASP A 244 16.75 -9.57 26.14
N ASN A 245 18.01 -9.88 26.48
CA ASN A 245 19.08 -8.90 26.52
C ASN A 245 19.75 -8.70 25.15
N VAL A 246 19.14 -7.85 24.31
CA VAL A 246 19.60 -7.54 22.95
C VAL A 246 21.05 -7.02 22.91
N ASN A 247 21.48 -6.27 23.93
CA ASN A 247 22.83 -5.70 23.98
C ASN A 247 23.93 -6.76 24.19
N ALA A 248 23.58 -7.92 24.75
CA ALA A 248 24.50 -9.04 24.92
C ALA A 248 24.59 -9.94 23.67
N GLY A 249 23.78 -9.67 22.64
CA GLY A 249 23.82 -10.39 21.37
C GLY A 249 25.03 -10.04 20.51
N GLU A 250 25.31 -10.90 19.54
CA GLU A 250 26.37 -10.72 18.55
C GLU A 250 25.84 -9.88 17.38
N VAL A 251 26.34 -8.65 17.23
CA VAL A 251 25.94 -7.74 16.15
C VAL A 251 26.69 -8.09 14.87
N LEU A 252 25.98 -8.64 13.88
CA LEU A 252 26.55 -8.97 12.56
C LEU A 252 26.49 -7.79 11.59
N CYS A 253 25.42 -6.98 11.68
CA CYS A 253 25.26 -5.77 10.89
C CYS A 253 24.88 -4.62 11.82
N ASN A 254 25.70 -3.57 11.85
CA ASN A 254 25.44 -2.38 12.65
C ASN A 254 24.19 -1.63 12.17
N TYR A 255 23.47 -1.08 13.14
CA TYR A 255 22.25 -0.31 12.89
C TYR A 255 22.51 0.85 11.92
N LEU A 256 21.74 0.89 10.86
CA LEU A 256 21.63 2.01 9.93
C LEU A 256 20.21 2.57 10.02
N GLN A 257 20.11 3.88 10.20
CA GLN A 257 18.82 4.57 10.18
C GLN A 257 18.03 4.25 8.89
N PRO A 258 16.69 4.30 8.91
CA PRO A 258 15.88 4.17 7.71
C PRO A 258 16.31 5.18 6.63
N LEU A 259 16.43 4.72 5.38
CA LEU A 259 16.80 5.57 4.23
C LEU A 259 15.79 5.43 3.08
N PRO A 260 14.54 5.87 3.29
CA PRO A 260 13.62 6.08 2.18
C PRO A 260 14.19 7.09 1.19
N LEU A 261 14.03 6.79 -0.10
CA LEU A 261 14.59 7.59 -1.18
C LEU A 261 13.62 8.73 -1.52
N ARG A 262 14.17 9.84 -2.00
CA ARG A 262 13.33 10.99 -2.31
C ARG A 262 12.43 10.65 -3.50
N GLY A 263 11.11 10.69 -3.29
CA GLY A 263 10.10 10.48 -4.34
C GLY A 263 9.70 9.03 -4.60
N THR A 264 10.15 8.07 -3.78
CA THR A 264 9.69 6.66 -3.84
C THR A 264 8.46 6.38 -2.97
N GLY A 265 8.07 7.32 -2.11
CA GLY A 265 6.89 7.21 -1.25
C GLY A 265 7.19 6.59 0.11
N LEU A 266 6.24 5.83 0.64
CA LEU A 266 6.35 5.19 1.96
C LEU A 266 7.07 3.84 1.85
N HIS A 267 8.14 3.69 2.61
CA HIS A 267 8.88 2.44 2.72
C HIS A 267 8.47 1.70 3.98
N ARG A 268 8.32 0.38 3.89
CA ARG A 268 8.06 -0.48 5.05
C ARG A 268 9.39 -0.91 5.66
N LEU A 269 9.52 -0.79 6.97
CA LEU A 269 10.63 -1.38 7.71
C LEU A 269 10.09 -2.46 8.64
N VAL A 270 10.62 -3.66 8.48
CA VAL A 270 10.12 -4.85 9.15
C VAL A 270 11.17 -5.40 10.11
N LEU A 271 10.78 -5.51 11.36
CA LEU A 271 11.50 -6.22 12.42
C LEU A 271 10.96 -7.65 12.50
N VAL A 272 11.83 -8.62 12.27
CA VAL A 272 11.52 -10.04 12.43
C VAL A 272 12.36 -10.60 13.57
N LEU A 273 11.69 -11.24 14.53
CA LEU A 273 12.33 -11.95 15.62
C LEU A 273 12.25 -13.45 15.37
N PHE A 274 13.42 -14.09 15.29
CA PHE A 274 13.57 -15.52 15.18
C PHE A 274 13.99 -16.11 16.52
N LYS A 275 13.37 -17.24 16.89
CA LYS A 275 13.83 -18.07 17.99
C LYS A 275 14.86 -19.06 17.47
N GLN A 276 16.00 -19.15 18.15
CA GLN A 276 17.05 -20.13 17.85
C GLN A 276 16.91 -21.35 18.75
N ASN A 277 17.19 -22.53 18.21
CA ASN A 277 17.24 -23.77 18.99
C ASN A 277 18.54 -23.89 19.79
N VAL A 278 19.67 -23.47 19.20
CA VAL A 278 21.02 -23.54 19.78
C VAL A 278 21.82 -22.31 19.35
N ARG A 279 22.77 -21.86 20.18
CA ARG A 279 23.74 -20.81 19.83
C ARG A 279 24.59 -21.24 18.63
N ARG A 280 24.72 -20.38 17.61
CA ARG A 280 25.46 -20.70 16.38
C ARG A 280 26.20 -19.49 15.82
N GLN A 281 27.36 -19.72 15.21
CA GLN A 281 28.05 -18.70 14.44
C GLN A 281 27.46 -18.57 13.03
N PHE A 282 27.03 -17.37 12.65
CA PHE A 282 26.50 -17.03 11.33
C PHE A 282 27.61 -16.43 10.44
N SER A 283 28.71 -17.17 10.25
CA SER A 283 29.89 -16.68 9.55
C SER A 283 29.63 -16.34 8.08
N SER A 284 28.68 -17.02 7.42
CA SER A 284 28.33 -16.74 6.01
C SER A 284 27.78 -15.33 5.80
N VAL A 285 27.09 -14.79 6.80
CA VAL A 285 26.42 -13.48 6.71
C VAL A 285 27.38 -12.35 7.04
N GLY A 286 28.17 -12.51 8.11
CA GLY A 286 29.15 -11.50 8.53
C GLY A 286 30.23 -11.20 7.49
N SER A 287 30.63 -12.19 6.68
CA SER A 287 31.63 -11.99 5.62
C SER A 287 31.06 -11.42 4.31
N ARG A 288 29.75 -11.49 4.10
CA ARG A 288 29.09 -11.02 2.86
C ARG A 288 28.63 -9.57 2.93
N ILE A 289 28.44 -9.02 4.13
CA ILE A 289 27.84 -7.68 4.32
C ILE A 289 28.93 -6.63 4.48
N ASP A 290 29.13 -5.83 3.43
CA ASP A 290 29.96 -4.62 3.50
C ASP A 290 29.16 -3.49 4.15
N GLN A 291 29.35 -3.28 5.45
CA GLN A 291 28.56 -2.33 6.24
C GLN A 291 28.77 -0.86 5.86
N SER A 292 29.89 -0.55 5.22
CA SER A 292 30.31 0.81 4.83
C SER A 292 29.62 1.32 3.57
N ARG A 293 29.18 0.41 2.69
CA ARG A 293 28.55 0.75 1.41
C ARG A 293 27.07 0.44 1.46
N PHE A 294 26.25 1.27 0.79
CA PHE A 294 24.82 1.02 0.69
C PHE A 294 24.52 -0.28 -0.08
N ASP A 295 25.27 -0.54 -1.16
CA ASP A 295 25.14 -1.75 -1.98
C ASP A 295 25.48 -3.03 -1.20
N GLY A 296 26.49 -2.95 -0.34
CA GLY A 296 26.92 -4.04 0.55
C GLY A 296 25.89 -4.48 1.59
N ARG A 297 24.81 -3.69 1.77
CA ARG A 297 23.68 -4.01 2.65
C ARG A 297 22.52 -4.67 1.93
N THR A 298 22.67 -4.99 0.65
CA THR A 298 21.72 -5.81 -0.10
C THR A 298 21.60 -7.18 0.53
N PHE A 299 20.39 -7.57 0.93
CA PHE A 299 20.12 -8.77 1.71
C PHE A 299 18.85 -9.46 1.22
N SER A 300 18.78 -10.78 1.41
CA SER A 300 17.56 -11.55 1.19
C SER A 300 17.24 -12.33 2.46
N LEU A 301 16.16 -11.97 3.14
CA LEU A 301 15.75 -12.68 4.35
C LEU A 301 15.33 -14.12 4.04
N LEU A 302 14.74 -14.36 2.86
CA LEU A 302 14.40 -15.69 2.37
C LEU A 302 15.64 -16.60 2.28
N GLU A 303 16.72 -16.14 1.65
CA GLU A 303 17.96 -16.93 1.51
C GLU A 303 18.57 -17.21 2.89
N PHE A 304 18.63 -16.19 3.75
CA PHE A 304 19.10 -16.34 5.13
C PHE A 304 18.27 -17.34 5.93
N TYR A 305 16.95 -17.30 5.78
CA TYR A 305 16.05 -18.22 6.45
C TYR A 305 16.23 -19.64 5.94
N LYS A 306 16.28 -19.85 4.61
CA LYS A 306 16.51 -21.17 3.99
C LYS A 306 17.85 -21.79 4.39
N GLU A 307 18.92 -20.99 4.50
CA GLU A 307 20.23 -21.47 4.98
C GLU A 307 20.18 -21.97 6.44
N ASN A 308 19.21 -21.50 7.24
CA ASN A 308 19.16 -21.72 8.70
C ASN A 308 17.85 -22.35 9.19
N GLU A 309 17.00 -22.86 8.29
CA GLU A 309 15.61 -23.27 8.56
C GLU A 309 15.49 -24.28 9.72
N GLU A 310 16.45 -25.20 9.84
CA GLU A 310 16.47 -26.22 10.91
C GLU A 310 16.74 -25.64 12.32
N HIS A 311 17.30 -24.44 12.40
CA HIS A 311 17.79 -23.85 13.66
C HIS A 311 17.06 -22.60 14.08
N ILE A 312 16.46 -21.86 13.14
CA ILE A 312 15.75 -20.61 13.42
C ILE A 312 14.28 -20.74 13.02
N THR A 313 13.40 -20.22 13.86
CA THR A 313 11.95 -20.23 13.59
C THR A 313 11.38 -18.83 13.84
N PRO A 314 10.65 -18.23 12.89
CA PRO A 314 10.08 -16.91 13.06
C PRO A 314 9.02 -16.94 14.18
N ALA A 315 9.13 -15.98 15.10
CA ALA A 315 8.39 -15.97 16.34
C ALA A 315 7.64 -14.66 16.59
N GLY A 316 8.28 -13.54 16.25
CA GLY A 316 7.75 -12.19 16.45
C GLY A 316 7.91 -11.34 15.20
N LEU A 317 7.03 -10.35 15.06
CA LEU A 317 6.97 -9.43 13.94
C LEU A 317 6.55 -8.07 14.46
N ALA A 318 7.23 -7.01 14.04
CA ALA A 318 6.81 -5.62 14.22
C ALA A 318 7.24 -4.83 12.98
N PHE A 319 6.51 -3.79 12.58
CA PHE A 319 6.91 -3.02 11.40
C PHE A 319 6.30 -1.63 11.40
N PHE A 320 6.97 -0.69 10.73
CA PHE A 320 6.54 0.68 10.60
C PHE A 320 6.74 1.18 9.17
N GLN A 321 6.15 2.33 8.86
CA GLN A 321 6.35 3.02 7.60
C GLN A 321 7.24 4.23 7.80
N CYS A 322 8.10 4.51 6.83
CA CYS A 322 8.93 5.71 6.77
C CYS A 322 8.74 6.44 5.45
N GLU A 323 8.71 7.77 5.53
CA GLU A 323 8.83 8.66 4.38
C GLU A 323 10.20 9.35 4.39
N TRP A 324 10.62 9.83 3.22
CA TRP A 324 11.81 10.67 3.09
C TRP A 324 11.77 11.90 4.00
N ASP A 325 12.90 12.18 4.64
CA ASP A 325 13.14 13.38 5.44
C ASP A 325 14.57 13.92 5.19
N LYS A 326 14.84 15.15 5.60
CA LYS A 326 16.15 15.84 5.43
C LYS A 326 17.30 15.08 6.09
N SER A 327 17.04 14.28 7.13
CA SER A 327 18.06 13.44 7.77
C SER A 327 18.59 12.35 6.83
N CYS A 328 17.80 11.89 5.86
CA CYS A 328 18.26 10.94 4.84
C CYS A 328 19.34 11.57 3.96
N SER A 329 19.13 12.81 3.49
CA SER A 329 20.13 13.56 2.72
C SER A 329 21.45 13.72 3.48
N ALA A 330 21.38 14.00 4.78
CA ALA A 330 22.57 14.10 5.64
C ALA A 330 23.28 12.75 5.75
N CYS A 331 22.53 11.65 5.93
CA CYS A 331 23.08 10.30 6.01
C CYS A 331 23.78 9.87 4.70
N PHE A 332 23.16 10.12 3.54
CA PHE A 332 23.77 9.80 2.23
C PHE A 332 25.10 10.52 2.03
N ARG A 333 25.20 11.79 2.43
CA ARG A 333 26.41 12.58 2.29
C ARG A 333 27.49 12.23 3.31
N VAL A 334 27.12 12.05 4.59
CA VAL A 334 28.09 11.92 5.68
C VAL A 334 28.50 10.46 5.92
N LYS A 335 27.54 9.52 5.95
CA LYS A 335 27.80 8.12 6.29
C LYS A 335 28.14 7.27 5.06
N LEU A 336 27.49 7.54 3.92
CA LEU A 336 27.58 6.69 2.73
C LEU A 336 28.48 7.29 1.63
N ASP A 337 28.80 8.58 1.69
CA ASP A 337 29.58 9.33 0.69
C ASP A 337 29.07 9.13 -0.76
N ILE A 338 27.74 9.10 -0.91
CA ILE A 338 27.05 8.92 -2.20
C ILE A 338 26.13 10.12 -2.45
N LYS A 339 26.07 10.56 -3.71
CA LYS A 339 25.07 11.55 -4.13
C LYS A 339 23.68 10.93 -4.03
N GLU A 340 22.84 11.55 -3.22
CA GLU A 340 21.46 11.12 -3.00
C GLU A 340 20.69 11.00 -4.33
N PRO A 341 20.11 9.82 -4.63
CA PRO A 341 19.26 9.64 -5.80
C PRO A 341 17.87 10.24 -5.52
N SER A 342 17.29 10.88 -6.54
CA SER A 342 15.94 11.45 -6.48
C SER A 342 15.07 10.89 -7.58
N PHE A 343 13.90 10.39 -7.21
CA PHE A 343 12.91 9.82 -8.11
C PHE A 343 11.74 10.77 -8.30
N THR A 344 11.13 10.72 -9.47
CA THR A 344 9.89 11.42 -9.79
C THR A 344 8.93 10.44 -10.41
N TYR A 345 7.67 10.47 -9.96
CA TYR A 345 6.64 9.61 -10.54
C TYR A 345 6.29 10.11 -11.94
N GLN A 346 6.60 9.31 -12.95
CA GLN A 346 6.23 9.59 -14.33
C GLN A 346 4.86 8.95 -14.62
N TRP A 347 3.83 9.78 -14.74
CA TRP A 347 2.51 9.33 -15.18
C TRP A 347 2.59 8.81 -16.62
N PRO A 348 1.85 7.73 -16.96
CA PRO A 348 1.72 7.31 -18.34
C PRO A 348 1.14 8.47 -19.16
N ALA A 349 1.70 8.68 -20.35
CA ALA A 349 1.21 9.73 -21.25
C ALA A 349 -0.29 9.49 -21.52
N PRO A 350 -1.12 10.56 -21.51
CA PRO A 350 -2.53 10.41 -21.85
C PRO A 350 -2.66 9.86 -23.26
N TYR A 351 -3.60 8.95 -23.47
CA TYR A 351 -3.90 8.44 -24.81
C TYR A 351 -4.38 9.59 -25.70
N VAL A 352 -3.70 9.78 -26.83
CA VAL A 352 -4.09 10.72 -27.88
C VAL A 352 -4.55 9.88 -29.08
N PRO A 353 -5.81 10.01 -29.53
CA PRO A 353 -6.28 9.30 -30.72
C PRO A 353 -5.51 9.79 -31.96
N PRO A 354 -5.44 9.03 -33.07
CA PRO A 354 -4.79 9.51 -34.28
C PRO A 354 -5.45 10.80 -34.78
N GLN A 355 -4.63 11.75 -35.23
CA GLN A 355 -5.12 13.04 -35.74
C GLN A 355 -6.00 12.83 -36.97
N GLN A 356 -7.15 13.48 -36.99
CA GLN A 356 -8.08 13.53 -38.11
C GLN A 356 -8.01 14.92 -38.74
N ILE A 357 -8.19 15.01 -40.06
CA ILE A 357 -8.20 16.31 -40.76
C ILE A 357 -9.39 17.16 -40.28
N ILE A 358 -10.55 16.53 -40.14
CA ILE A 358 -11.75 17.12 -39.58
C ILE A 358 -12.25 16.14 -38.52
N PRO A 359 -12.22 16.51 -37.22
CA PRO A 359 -12.73 15.63 -36.18
C PRO A 359 -14.25 15.49 -36.27
N ASP A 360 -14.76 14.26 -36.07
CA ASP A 360 -16.20 13.96 -36.14
C ASP A 360 -17.01 14.76 -35.09
N GLU A 361 -16.43 14.93 -33.91
CA GLU A 361 -16.98 15.77 -32.85
C GLU A 361 -16.33 17.17 -32.88
N PRO A 362 -17.10 18.26 -32.66
CA PRO A 362 -16.55 19.61 -32.63
C PRO A 362 -15.58 19.78 -31.44
N GLN A 363 -14.29 19.87 -31.74
CA GLN A 363 -13.22 20.09 -30.76
C GLN A 363 -12.69 21.53 -30.82
N PRO A 364 -12.30 22.13 -29.68
CA PRO A 364 -11.65 23.43 -29.67
C PRO A 364 -10.31 23.39 -30.40
N PHE A 365 -10.16 24.19 -31.45
CA PHE A 365 -9.04 24.10 -32.39
C PHE A 365 -7.65 24.21 -31.72
N ASN A 366 -7.52 25.10 -30.74
CA ASN A 366 -6.26 25.35 -30.04
C ASN A 366 -5.84 24.12 -29.22
N LEU A 367 -6.74 23.55 -28.42
CA LEU A 367 -6.45 22.35 -27.64
C LEU A 367 -6.29 21.12 -28.54
N TYR A 368 -7.03 21.04 -29.64
CA TYR A 368 -6.94 19.94 -30.58
C TYR A 368 -5.58 19.92 -31.28
N LEU A 369 -5.17 21.03 -31.90
CA LEU A 369 -3.90 21.12 -32.60
C LEU A 369 -2.72 20.99 -31.64
N ASP A 370 -2.81 21.56 -30.42
CA ASP A 370 -1.76 21.45 -29.40
C ASP A 370 -1.50 20.01 -28.94
N LYS A 371 -2.48 19.10 -29.00
CA LYS A 371 -2.29 17.67 -28.68
C LYS A 371 -1.31 16.97 -29.61
N TYR A 372 -1.23 17.42 -30.86
CA TYR A 372 -0.45 16.79 -31.92
C TYR A 372 0.81 17.57 -32.28
N ARG A 373 1.08 18.68 -31.60
CA ARG A 373 2.33 19.42 -31.80
C ARG A 373 3.52 18.57 -31.39
N THR A 374 4.57 18.63 -32.21
CA THR A 374 5.84 18.02 -31.86
C THR A 374 6.50 18.81 -30.72
N VAL A 375 7.39 18.15 -29.99
CA VAL A 375 8.17 18.81 -28.92
C VAL A 375 9.05 19.92 -29.51
N GLU A 376 9.60 19.70 -30.70
CA GLU A 376 10.45 20.67 -31.43
C GLU A 376 9.69 21.96 -31.77
N ASP A 377 8.45 21.86 -32.24
CA ASP A 377 7.62 23.03 -32.53
C ASP A 377 7.34 23.86 -31.26
N ILE A 378 7.09 23.18 -30.15
CA ILE A 378 6.85 23.81 -28.85
C ILE A 378 8.13 24.50 -28.36
N GLU A 379 9.28 23.83 -28.46
CA GLU A 379 10.58 24.37 -28.06
C GLU A 379 11.00 25.58 -28.90
N THR A 380 10.79 25.53 -30.23
CA THR A 380 11.10 26.66 -31.11
C THR A 380 10.19 27.86 -30.83
N GLU A 381 8.89 27.64 -30.56
CA GLU A 381 7.97 28.70 -30.13
C GLU A 381 8.41 29.32 -28.80
N LEU A 382 8.72 28.50 -27.81
CA LEU A 382 9.19 28.96 -26.50
C LEU A 382 10.52 29.70 -26.61
N LEU A 383 11.46 29.22 -27.42
CA LEU A 383 12.74 29.88 -27.66
C LEU A 383 12.54 31.26 -28.29
N ARG A 384 11.67 31.39 -29.30
CA ARG A 384 11.31 32.69 -29.88
C ARG A 384 10.72 33.64 -28.83
N LYS A 385 9.82 33.14 -27.97
CA LYS A 385 9.26 33.94 -26.87
C LYS A 385 10.32 34.34 -25.84
N ARG A 386 11.29 33.47 -25.53
CA ARG A 386 12.42 33.79 -24.64
C ARG A 386 13.29 34.89 -25.24
N LEU A 387 13.69 34.73 -26.51
CA LEU A 387 14.48 35.73 -27.21
C LEU A 387 13.77 37.09 -27.30
N ALA A 388 12.45 37.11 -27.52
CA ALA A 388 11.67 38.35 -27.54
C ALA A 388 11.56 39.06 -26.17
N ARG A 389 11.78 38.33 -25.06
CA ARG A 389 11.79 38.88 -23.70
C ARG A 389 13.14 39.43 -23.29
N VAL A 390 14.22 38.93 -23.88
CA VAL A 390 15.59 39.36 -23.59
C VAL A 390 15.97 40.49 -24.54
N SER A 391 16.40 41.62 -23.96
CA SER A 391 16.97 42.72 -24.71
C SER A 391 18.43 42.88 -24.31
N VAL A 392 19.32 43.04 -25.28
CA VAL A 392 20.77 43.19 -25.07
C VAL A 392 21.09 44.33 -24.09
N ARG A 393 20.26 45.38 -24.04
CA ARG A 393 20.51 46.57 -23.20
C ARG A 393 19.85 46.52 -21.82
N SER A 394 18.74 45.82 -21.67
CA SER A 394 17.88 45.88 -20.47
C SER A 394 17.70 44.51 -19.79
N GLY A 395 18.40 43.48 -20.26
CA GLY A 395 18.29 42.12 -19.76
C GLY A 395 16.93 41.47 -20.02
N SER A 396 16.63 40.40 -19.29
CA SER A 396 15.34 39.71 -19.33
C SER A 396 14.25 40.52 -18.63
N LYS A 397 13.08 40.65 -19.25
CA LYS A 397 11.91 41.27 -18.61
C LYS A 397 11.50 40.50 -17.34
N PRO A 398 11.34 41.16 -16.18
CA PRO A 398 10.90 40.51 -14.96
C PRO A 398 9.45 40.01 -15.09
N ARG A 399 9.10 39.01 -14.28
CA ARG A 399 7.73 38.50 -14.21
C ARG A 399 6.79 39.57 -13.66
N LEU A 400 5.63 39.72 -14.28
CA LEU A 400 4.57 40.61 -13.79
C LEU A 400 4.13 40.15 -12.39
N ALA A 401 4.06 41.09 -11.44
CA ALA A 401 3.58 40.81 -10.08
C ALA A 401 2.13 40.29 -10.08
N TYR A 402 1.30 40.85 -10.98
CA TYR A 402 -0.09 40.44 -11.17
C TYR A 402 -0.27 39.84 -12.57
N PRO A 403 -0.42 38.51 -12.69
CA PRO A 403 -0.46 37.81 -13.98
C PRO A 403 -1.63 38.20 -14.89
N ASN A 404 -2.71 38.73 -14.32
CA ASN A 404 -3.93 39.12 -15.04
C ASN A 404 -4.23 40.63 -14.94
N ILE A 405 -3.19 41.46 -14.84
CA ILE A 405 -3.33 42.92 -14.64
C ILE A 405 -4.15 43.60 -15.74
N PHE A 406 -4.13 43.07 -16.97
CA PHE A 406 -4.86 43.61 -18.11
C PHE A 406 -6.21 42.93 -18.37
N TYR A 407 -6.75 42.16 -17.42
CA TYR A 407 -7.97 41.35 -17.59
C TYR A 407 -9.12 42.13 -18.24
N TYR A 408 -9.43 43.32 -17.72
CA TYR A 408 -10.56 44.12 -18.22
C TYR A 408 -10.37 44.50 -19.69
N ALA A 409 -9.20 45.03 -20.04
CA ALA A 409 -8.88 45.42 -21.42
C ALA A 409 -8.82 44.22 -22.37
N GLU A 410 -8.23 43.10 -21.93
CA GLU A 410 -8.07 41.89 -22.75
C GLU A 410 -9.38 41.12 -22.93
N LYS A 411 -10.29 41.13 -21.95
CA LYS A 411 -11.61 40.50 -22.07
C LYS A 411 -12.46 41.11 -23.18
N HIS A 412 -12.31 42.41 -23.45
CA HIS A 412 -13.04 43.11 -24.51
C HIS A 412 -12.36 43.03 -25.87
N SER A 413 -11.03 42.90 -25.92
CA SER A 413 -10.25 42.95 -27.16
C SER A 413 -9.83 41.59 -27.70
N LEU A 414 -9.62 40.58 -26.84
CA LEU A 414 -9.09 39.28 -27.21
C LEU A 414 -10.17 38.19 -27.10
N PRO A 415 -10.11 37.17 -27.99
CA PRO A 415 -10.83 35.93 -27.78
C PRO A 415 -10.44 35.25 -26.46
N SER A 416 -11.40 34.56 -25.83
CA SER A 416 -11.23 33.91 -24.53
C SER A 416 -10.04 32.95 -24.47
N TRP A 417 -9.78 32.20 -25.55
CA TRP A 417 -8.68 31.24 -25.63
C TRP A 417 -7.31 31.92 -25.63
N LEU A 418 -7.16 33.04 -26.34
CA LEU A 418 -5.90 33.78 -26.44
C LEU A 418 -5.59 34.51 -25.13
N HIS A 419 -6.64 35.05 -24.49
CA HIS A 419 -6.54 35.59 -23.14
C HIS A 419 -6.07 34.53 -22.14
N LEU A 420 -6.63 33.31 -22.19
CA LEU A 420 -6.21 32.19 -21.35
C LEU A 420 -4.75 31.78 -21.61
N GLU A 421 -4.29 31.78 -22.87
CA GLU A 421 -2.89 31.52 -23.19
C GLU A 421 -1.94 32.57 -22.61
N LYS A 422 -2.25 33.87 -22.77
CA LYS A 422 -1.47 34.94 -22.15
C LYS A 422 -1.43 34.83 -20.63
N TYR A 423 -2.57 34.51 -20.02
CA TYR A 423 -2.65 34.31 -18.58
C TYR A 423 -1.76 33.14 -18.11
N LYS A 424 -1.78 32.00 -18.82
CA LYS A 424 -0.87 30.86 -18.56
C LYS A 424 0.59 31.25 -18.76
N GLU A 425 0.88 32.03 -19.79
CA GLU A 425 2.23 32.53 -20.08
C GLU A 425 2.75 33.42 -18.95
N ASN A 426 1.95 34.37 -18.47
CA ASN A 426 2.31 35.26 -17.35
C ASN A 426 2.51 34.50 -16.03
N LEU A 427 1.77 33.40 -15.84
CA LEU A 427 1.92 32.51 -14.68
C LEU A 427 3.10 31.54 -14.80
N GLY A 428 3.64 31.32 -15.99
CA GLY A 428 4.63 30.25 -16.21
C GLY A 428 4.04 28.86 -16.00
N LEU A 429 2.76 28.66 -16.32
CA LEU A 429 2.11 27.36 -16.18
C LEU A 429 2.42 26.44 -17.37
N GLY A 430 2.64 25.15 -17.08
CA GLY A 430 2.88 24.12 -18.09
C GLY A 430 4.11 24.44 -18.95
N LYS A 431 3.96 24.47 -20.27
CA LYS A 431 5.05 24.75 -21.23
C LYS A 431 5.74 26.10 -20.99
N TYR A 432 5.04 27.08 -20.42
CA TYR A 432 5.58 28.42 -20.18
C TYR A 432 6.48 28.53 -18.94
N LYS A 433 6.59 27.47 -18.14
CA LYS A 433 7.49 27.43 -16.96
C LYS A 433 8.95 27.72 -17.35
N ALA A 434 9.36 27.19 -18.51
CA ALA A 434 10.68 27.38 -19.10
C ALA A 434 11.02 28.85 -19.40
N LEU A 435 10.03 29.75 -19.49
CA LEU A 435 10.28 31.17 -19.74
C LEU A 435 10.89 31.89 -18.52
N TYR A 436 10.70 31.35 -17.31
CA TYR A 436 11.12 32.01 -16.06
C TYR A 436 12.18 31.21 -15.29
N GLU A 437 12.13 29.87 -15.33
CA GLU A 437 13.08 29.04 -14.57
C GLU A 437 14.47 28.96 -15.22
N ASN A 438 14.54 29.12 -16.54
CA ASN A 438 15.79 29.10 -17.30
C ASN A 438 15.97 30.45 -18.02
N PRO A 439 16.37 31.54 -17.35
CA PRO A 439 16.71 32.76 -18.06
C PRO A 439 17.89 32.50 -19.01
N LEU A 440 17.85 33.11 -20.20
CA LEU A 440 19.03 33.19 -21.07
C LEU A 440 19.91 34.30 -20.50
N GLU A 441 21.18 33.98 -20.20
CA GLU A 441 22.18 34.95 -19.76
C GLU A 441 22.57 35.92 -20.86
#